data_AF-A0A971LBC1-F1
#
_entry.id   AF-A0A971LBC1-F1
#
_cell.length_a   1.000
_cell.length_b   1.000
_cell.length_c   1.000
_cell.angle_alpha   90.00
_cell.angle_beta   90.00
_cell.angle_gamma   90.00
#
_symmetry.space_group_name_H-M   'P 1'
#
loop_
_entity.id
_entity.type
_entity.pdbx_description
1 polymer ?
#
loop_
_entity_poly.entity_id
_entity_poly.type
_entity_poly.pdbx_seq_one_letter_code
_entity_poly.pdbx_strand_id
1 'polypeptide(L)'
;METVRQGEGGSMEEIYRAGNEVFGDFIVVKAMEDGVTLIGLTRGKETKFHHTEKLDKGEVMLVQFTLHTSAIKIRGKAEILTKHGSIISGRGEE
;
A
#
# COMPACT_ATOMS: atom_id res chain seq x y z
N MET A 1 4.10 53.72 -5.38
CA MET A 1 2.67 53.92 -5.76
C MET A 1 2.54 53.36 -7.17
N GLU A 2 1.76 52.33 -7.48
CA GLU A 2 0.74 51.57 -6.74
C GLU A 2 0.80 50.11 -7.19
N THR A 3 0.28 49.25 -6.31
CA THR A 3 0.10 47.81 -6.43
C THR A 3 -1.08 47.47 -7.35
N VAL A 4 -0.94 46.46 -8.21
CA VAL A 4 -2.04 45.57 -8.60
C VAL A 4 -1.61 44.13 -8.32
N ARG A 5 -2.40 43.43 -7.49
CA ARG A 5 -2.28 42.00 -7.15
C ARG A 5 -3.24 41.17 -8.00
N GLN A 6 -2.94 39.87 -8.10
CA GLN A 6 -3.68 38.69 -8.61
C GLN A 6 -3.09 38.13 -9.91
N GLY A 7 -2.71 36.86 -10.04
CA GLY A 7 -2.75 35.73 -9.11
C GLY A 7 -2.15 34.47 -9.76
N GLU A 8 -1.38 33.72 -8.97
CA GLU A 8 -1.15 32.27 -8.99
C GLU A 8 -0.79 31.59 -10.32
N GLY A 9 0.52 31.45 -10.53
CA GLY A 9 1.08 30.42 -11.39
C GLY A 9 1.04 29.05 -10.71
N GLY A 10 0.49 28.10 -11.44
CA GLY A 10 0.79 26.67 -11.39
C GLY A 10 0.31 26.10 -12.73
N SER A 11 1.17 25.42 -13.48
CA SER A 11 0.74 24.78 -14.73
C SER A 11 -0.41 23.81 -14.42
N MET A 12 -1.34 23.59 -15.36
CA MET A 12 -2.43 22.64 -15.15
C MET A 12 -1.88 21.25 -14.74
N GLU A 13 -0.69 20.89 -15.24
CA GLU A 13 0.06 19.70 -14.85
C GLU A 13 0.53 19.71 -13.37
N GLU A 14 0.85 20.87 -12.80
CA GLU A 14 1.19 21.04 -11.37
C GLU A 14 -0.03 20.90 -10.45
N ILE A 15 -1.21 21.34 -10.91
CA ILE A 15 -2.47 21.18 -10.17
C ILE A 15 -2.93 19.71 -10.18
N TYR A 16 -2.79 19.00 -11.30
CA TYR A 16 -3.09 17.56 -11.36
C TYR A 16 -2.12 16.70 -10.52
N ARG A 17 -0.88 17.18 -10.30
CA ARG A 17 0.12 16.55 -9.43
C ARG A 17 -0.14 16.76 -7.93
N ALA A 18 -0.79 17.85 -7.55
CA ALA A 18 -0.94 18.24 -6.14
C ALA A 18 -2.17 17.62 -5.43
N GLY A 19 -3.11 17.02 -6.17
CA GLY A 19 -4.47 16.81 -5.66
C GLY A 19 -4.98 15.38 -5.46
N ASN A 20 -4.30 14.33 -5.94
CA ASN A 20 -4.85 12.96 -5.89
C ASN A 20 -3.82 11.84 -5.81
N GLU A 21 -2.55 12.13 -5.55
CA GLU A 21 -1.57 11.08 -5.31
C GLU A 21 -1.64 10.69 -3.84
N VAL A 22 -2.35 9.59 -3.54
CA VAL A 22 -2.19 8.92 -2.25
C VAL A 22 -0.78 8.32 -2.27
N PHE A 23 0.22 9.05 -1.79
CA PHE A 23 1.56 8.49 -1.52
C PHE A 23 1.53 7.82 -0.15
N GLY A 24 0.87 6.66 -0.07
CA GLY A 24 0.97 5.81 1.11
C GLY A 24 2.28 5.03 1.10
N ASP A 25 2.80 4.68 2.28
CA ASP A 25 3.84 3.67 2.37
C ASP A 25 3.38 2.38 1.66
N PHE A 26 4.32 1.59 1.15
CA PHE A 26 4.05 0.28 0.58
C PHE A 26 4.83 -0.80 1.31
N ILE A 27 4.40 -2.04 1.10
CA ILE A 27 5.14 -3.24 1.50
C ILE A 27 5.41 -4.10 0.27
N VAL A 28 6.49 -4.85 0.32
CA VAL A 28 6.79 -5.91 -0.66
C VAL A 28 6.52 -7.24 0.00
N VAL A 29 5.80 -8.13 -0.68
CA VAL A 29 5.50 -9.47 -0.18
C VAL A 29 5.92 -10.47 -1.24
N LYS A 30 6.77 -11.42 -0.86
CA LYS A 30 7.17 -12.56 -1.69
C LYS A 30 6.62 -13.83 -1.07
N ALA A 31 5.83 -14.58 -1.85
CA ALA A 31 5.30 -15.86 -1.41
C ALA A 31 6.39 -16.93 -1.36
N MET A 32 6.54 -17.60 -0.21
CA MET A 32 7.52 -18.67 0.01
C MET A 32 6.87 -20.06 -0.07
N GLU A 33 5.54 -20.13 -0.18
CA GLU A 33 4.71 -21.30 -0.43
C GLU A 33 3.53 -20.93 -1.33
N ASP A 34 2.82 -21.92 -1.89
CA ASP A 34 1.61 -21.69 -2.68
C ASP A 34 0.43 -21.29 -1.79
N GLY A 35 -0.42 -20.38 -2.27
CA GLY A 35 -1.60 -19.97 -1.51
C GLY A 35 -1.39 -18.95 -0.40
N VAL A 36 -0.25 -18.25 -0.41
CA VAL A 36 -0.09 -17.05 0.43
C VAL A 36 -1.19 -16.06 0.08
N THR A 37 -1.85 -15.52 1.09
CA THR A 37 -3.02 -14.65 0.90
C THR A 37 -2.79 -13.29 1.54
N LEU A 38 -2.91 -12.23 0.75
CA LEU A 38 -2.90 -10.84 1.21
C LEU A 38 -4.35 -10.34 1.32
N ILE A 39 -4.70 -9.77 2.47
CA ILE A 39 -6.06 -9.32 2.76
C ILE A 39 -6.02 -7.84 3.09
N GLY A 40 -6.60 -7.01 2.23
CA GLY A 40 -6.76 -5.58 2.47
C GLY A 40 -7.89 -5.30 3.46
N LEU A 41 -7.61 -4.47 4.47
CA LEU A 41 -8.59 -4.02 5.45
C LEU A 41 -8.98 -2.56 5.23
N THR A 42 -10.29 -2.29 5.34
CA THR A 42 -10.88 -0.98 5.08
C THR A 42 -10.28 0.10 5.96
N ARG A 43 -10.05 1.28 5.40
CA ARG A 43 -9.82 2.51 6.15
C ARG A 43 -11.18 3.09 6.58
N GLY A 44 -11.31 3.48 7.85
CA GLY A 44 -12.49 4.19 8.36
C GLY A 44 -13.00 3.63 9.69
N LYS A 45 -14.29 3.89 9.97
CA LYS A 45 -14.95 3.54 11.24
C LYS A 45 -15.04 2.03 11.48
N GLU A 46 -15.11 1.25 10.41
CA GLU A 46 -15.17 -0.21 10.46
C GLU A 46 -13.90 -0.83 9.88
N THR A 47 -13.49 -1.97 10.45
CA THR A 47 -12.35 -2.76 9.98
C THR A 47 -12.87 -4.05 9.35
N LYS A 48 -13.03 -4.07 8.03
CA LYS A 48 -13.57 -5.19 7.26
C LYS A 48 -12.59 -5.61 6.17
N PHE A 49 -12.61 -6.88 5.78
CA PHE A 49 -11.88 -7.35 4.60
C PHE A 49 -12.60 -6.84 3.35
N HIS A 50 -11.86 -6.26 2.39
CA HIS A 50 -12.45 -5.72 1.16
C HIS A 50 -11.77 -6.18 -0.12
N HIS A 51 -10.53 -6.66 -0.04
CA HIS A 51 -9.83 -7.30 -1.16
C HIS A 51 -9.03 -8.49 -0.64
N THR A 52 -8.91 -9.53 -1.44
CA THR A 52 -8.07 -10.68 -1.17
C THR A 52 -7.28 -11.01 -2.43
N GLU A 53 -5.95 -11.02 -2.31
CA GLU A 53 -5.05 -11.44 -3.36
C GLU A 53 -4.38 -12.75 -2.94
N LYS A 54 -4.31 -13.72 -3.85
CA LYS A 54 -3.63 -15.00 -3.63
C LYS A 54 -2.34 -15.01 -4.45
N LEU A 55 -1.24 -15.35 -3.80
CA LEU A 55 0.06 -15.54 -4.41
C LEU A 55 0.48 -17.01 -4.32
N ASP A 56 0.95 -17.56 -5.42
CA ASP A 56 1.63 -18.85 -5.47
C ASP A 56 3.15 -18.68 -5.28
N LYS A 57 3.87 -19.77 -4.98
CA LYS A 57 5.27 -19.72 -4.54
C LYS A 57 6.16 -19.01 -5.55
N GLY A 58 6.90 -18.03 -5.07
CA GLY A 58 7.82 -17.23 -5.87
C GLY A 58 7.19 -15.96 -6.46
N GLU A 59 5.86 -15.82 -6.42
CA GLU A 59 5.20 -14.56 -6.81
C GLU A 59 5.51 -13.45 -5.81
N VAL A 60 5.55 -12.23 -6.32
CA VAL A 60 5.87 -11.02 -5.57
C VAL A 60 4.81 -9.95 -5.83
N MET A 61 4.32 -9.33 -4.76
CA MET A 61 3.43 -8.19 -4.84
C MET A 61 4.02 -6.99 -4.11
N LEU A 62 4.04 -5.83 -4.77
CA LEU A 62 4.26 -4.53 -4.14
C LEU A 62 2.89 -3.91 -3.94
N VAL A 63 2.51 -3.66 -2.69
CA VAL A 63 1.17 -3.19 -2.35
C VAL A 63 1.23 -1.97 -1.44
N GLN A 64 0.53 -0.92 -1.86
CA GLN A 64 0.52 0.36 -1.18
C GLN A 64 -0.63 0.45 -0.17
N PHE A 65 -0.43 1.19 0.92
CA PHE A 65 -1.55 1.73 1.68
C PHE A 65 -2.25 2.82 0.85
N THR A 66 -3.58 2.79 0.83
CA THR A 66 -4.38 3.66 -0.04
C THR A 66 -5.45 4.39 0.75
N LEU A 67 -6.29 5.15 0.04
CA LEU A 67 -7.52 5.71 0.59
C LEU A 67 -8.44 4.62 1.16
N HIS A 68 -8.49 3.44 0.52
CA HIS A 68 -9.38 2.35 0.90
C HIS A 68 -8.72 1.33 1.84
N THR A 69 -7.41 1.16 1.75
CA THR A 69 -6.66 0.14 2.50
C THR A 69 -5.82 0.79 3.60
N SER A 70 -6.17 0.53 4.86
CA SER A 70 -5.44 1.05 6.02
C SER A 70 -4.54 0.02 6.69
N ALA A 71 -4.82 -1.26 6.49
CA ALA A 71 -4.03 -2.36 7.01
C ALA A 71 -4.04 -3.51 6.00
N ILE A 72 -3.01 -4.35 6.06
CA ILE A 72 -2.88 -5.54 5.21
C ILE A 72 -2.55 -6.72 6.13
N LYS A 73 -3.36 -7.78 6.05
CA LYS A 73 -3.11 -9.05 6.74
C LYS A 73 -2.55 -10.06 5.75
N ILE A 74 -1.45 -10.72 6.12
CA ILE A 74 -0.81 -11.75 5.30
C ILE A 74 -0.99 -13.10 6.00
N ARG A 75 -1.42 -14.12 5.25
CA ARG A 75 -1.55 -15.51 5.71
C ARG A 75 -0.70 -16.41 4.82
N GLY A 76 -0.10 -17.44 5.40
CA GLY A 76 0.87 -18.30 4.73
C GLY A 76 2.32 -17.84 4.93
N LYS A 77 3.27 -18.66 4.48
CA LYS A 77 4.71 -18.42 4.56
C LYS A 77 5.15 -17.43 3.50
N ALA A 78 5.58 -16.24 3.93
CA ALA A 78 6.02 -15.18 3.03
C ALA A 78 7.16 -14.36 3.64
N GLU A 79 8.02 -13.82 2.78
CA GLU A 79 8.97 -12.77 3.15
C GLU A 79 8.35 -11.41 2.87
N ILE A 80 8.39 -10.52 3.85
CA ILE A 80 7.74 -9.21 3.81
C ILE A 80 8.80 -8.15 4.08
N LEU A 81 8.95 -7.20 3.16
CA LEU A 81 9.81 -6.04 3.32
C LEU A 81 8.96 -4.79 3.51
N THR A 82 9.33 -3.99 4.51
CA THR A 82 8.73 -2.69 4.80
C THR A 82 9.84 -1.66 4.98
N LYS A 83 9.48 -0.37 5.13
CA LYS A 83 10.45 0.68 5.50
C LYS A 83 11.17 0.43 6.83
N HIS A 84 10.65 -0.49 7.66
CA HIS A 84 11.20 -0.82 8.98
C HIS A 84 12.07 -2.09 8.97
N GLY A 85 12.32 -2.67 7.81
CA GLY A 85 13.07 -3.93 7.66
C GLY A 85 12.20 -5.09 7.20
N SER A 86 12.74 -6.29 7.28
CA SER A 86 12.11 -7.53 6.81
C SER A 86 11.56 -8.38 7.95
N ILE A 87 10.50 -9.15 7.64
CA ILE A 87 9.88 -10.13 8.53
C ILE A 87 9.39 -11.33 7.73
N ILE A 88 9.36 -12.50 8.35
CA ILE A 88 8.76 -13.72 7.78
C ILE A 88 7.41 -13.98 8.45
N SER A 89 6.38 -14.26 7.65
CA SER A 89 5.08 -14.75 8.13
C SER A 89 4.98 -16.28 8.04
N GLY A 90 3.92 -16.83 8.65
CA GLY A 90 3.72 -18.28 8.75
C GLY A 90 4.46 -18.88 9.96
N ARG A 91 4.12 -20.12 10.33
CA ARG A 91 4.94 -20.85 11.31
C ARG A 91 6.22 -21.29 10.60
N GLY A 92 7.37 -21.06 11.22
CA GLY A 92 8.56 -21.84 10.88
C GLY A 92 8.24 -23.31 11.07
N GLU A 93 8.76 -24.17 10.20
CA GLU A 93 8.88 -25.59 10.54
C GLU A 93 9.85 -25.63 11.73
N GLU A 94 9.31 -25.81 12.95
CA GLU A 94 10.04 -26.42 14.06
C GLU A 94 10.01 -27.94 13.88
#